data_AF-A0A529LAY6-F1
#
_entry.id   AF-A0A529LAY6-F1
#
_cell.length_a   1.000
_cell.length_b   1.000
_cell.length_c   1.000
_cell.angle_alpha   90.00
_cell.angle_beta   90.00
_cell.angle_gamma   90.00
#
_symmetry.space_group_name_H-M   'P 1'
#
loop_
_entity.id
_entity.type
_entity.pdbx_description
1 polymer ?
#
loop_
_entity_poly.entity_id
_entity_poly.type
_entity_poly.pdbx_seq_one_letter_code
_entity_poly.pdbx_strand_id
1 'polypeptide(L)'
;FTPSREFNADDVLYTFNRQRDASNPYHKLGGGAYEYFNALGMGSLIDKIDKVDDHTVRFSLTAANVTFLPGIALDYLSILSLEQT
;
A
#
# COMPACT_ATOMS: atom_id res chain seq x y z
N PHE A 1 8.36 18.72 9.40
CA PHE A 1 7.16 17.88 9.56
C PHE A 1 7.01 17.57 11.05
N THR A 2 5.82 17.77 11.60
CA THR A 2 5.48 17.49 13.00
C THR A 2 4.13 16.77 12.97
N PRO A 3 4.07 15.46 13.28
CA PRO A 3 2.82 14.70 13.18
C PRO A 3 1.75 15.23 14.14
N SER A 4 0.50 15.29 13.69
CA SER A 4 -0.68 15.61 14.50
C SER A 4 -1.40 14.36 15.02
N ARG A 5 -1.05 13.17 14.49
CA ARG A 5 -1.54 11.86 14.93
C ARG A 5 -0.45 10.79 14.89
N GLU A 6 -0.70 9.66 15.55
CA GLU A 6 0.15 8.48 15.46
C GLU A 6 -0.16 7.66 14.18
N PHE A 7 0.64 6.60 13.97
CA PHE A 7 0.44 5.62 12.91
C PHE A 7 -0.94 4.97 13.02
N ASN A 8 -1.62 4.84 11.88
CA ASN A 8 -2.90 4.14 11.82
C ASN A 8 -3.11 3.47 10.45
N ALA A 9 -4.26 2.84 10.27
CA ALA A 9 -4.66 2.17 9.02
C ALA A 9 -4.61 3.08 7.79
N ASP A 10 -4.81 4.39 7.93
CA ASP A 10 -4.82 5.32 6.78
C ASP A 10 -3.43 5.42 6.13
N ASP A 11 -2.35 5.29 6.92
CA ASP A 11 -0.97 5.25 6.41
C ASP A 11 -0.69 3.99 5.59
N VAL A 12 -1.24 2.85 6.02
CA VAL A 12 -1.17 1.59 5.27
C VAL A 12 -1.93 1.71 3.96
N LEU A 13 -3.19 2.15 4.00
CA LEU A 13 -4.02 2.31 2.81
C LEU A 13 -3.34 3.25 1.80
N TYR A 14 -2.81 4.38 2.26
CA TYR A 14 -2.04 5.30 1.42
C TYR A 14 -0.83 4.62 0.76
N THR A 15 -0.01 3.94 1.55
CA THR A 15 1.24 3.30 1.08
C THR A 15 1.00 2.30 -0.05
N PHE A 16 -0.06 1.51 0.05
CA PHE A 16 -0.41 0.52 -0.98
C PHE A 16 -1.16 1.17 -2.15
N ASN A 17 -2.13 2.06 -1.90
CA ASN A 17 -2.96 2.63 -2.95
C ASN A 17 -2.18 3.59 -3.85
N ARG A 18 -1.16 4.30 -3.36
CA ARG A 18 -0.32 5.11 -4.25
C ARG A 18 0.35 4.25 -5.34
N GLN A 19 0.68 2.98 -5.05
CA GLN A 19 1.28 2.08 -6.03
C GLN A 19 0.22 1.40 -6.91
N ARG A 20 -0.91 1.00 -6.30
CA ARG A 20 -1.96 0.21 -6.93
C ARG A 20 -2.96 1.02 -7.78
N ASP A 21 -3.34 2.20 -7.31
CA ASP A 21 -4.44 2.97 -7.87
C ASP A 21 -3.91 4.12 -8.73
N ALA A 22 -4.10 4.01 -10.05
CA ALA A 22 -3.68 5.02 -11.01
C ALA A 22 -4.37 6.38 -10.83
N SER A 23 -5.51 6.41 -10.13
CA SER A 23 -6.23 7.66 -9.79
C SER A 23 -5.71 8.32 -8.51
N ASN A 24 -4.87 7.63 -7.72
CA ASN A 24 -4.27 8.21 -6.53
C ASN A 24 -3.35 9.39 -6.93
N PRO A 25 -3.48 10.57 -6.29
CA PRO A 25 -2.68 11.75 -6.64
C PRO A 25 -1.16 11.53 -6.60
N TYR A 26 -0.71 10.57 -5.79
CA TYR A 26 0.71 10.26 -5.57
C TYR A 26 1.23 9.13 -6.47
N HIS A 27 0.38 8.54 -7.32
CA HIS A 27 0.77 7.43 -8.21
C HIS A 27 1.88 7.79 -9.21
N LYS A 28 2.00 9.08 -9.55
CA LYS A 28 3.04 9.58 -10.47
C LYS A 28 4.24 10.19 -9.75
N LEU A 29 4.22 10.26 -8.42
CA LEU A 29 5.31 10.82 -7.63
C LEU A 29 6.59 10.00 -7.85
N GLY A 30 7.74 10.67 -8.00
CA GLY A 30 9.01 9.99 -8.27
C GLY A 30 9.04 9.22 -9.61
N GLY A 31 8.16 9.58 -10.56
CA GLY A 31 8.06 8.93 -11.86
C GLY A 31 7.08 7.75 -11.91
N GLY A 32 6.43 7.39 -10.81
CA GLY A 32 5.46 6.29 -10.76
C GLY A 32 6.06 4.91 -11.07
N ALA A 33 7.38 4.77 -10.86
CA ALA A 33 8.11 3.54 -11.16
C ALA A 33 8.05 2.57 -9.96
N TYR A 34 6.99 1.77 -9.88
CA TYR A 34 6.80 0.76 -8.83
C TYR A 34 7.32 -0.62 -9.29
N GLU A 35 8.62 -0.73 -9.57
CA GLU A 35 9.22 -1.91 -10.21
C GLU A 35 8.93 -3.23 -9.48
N TYR A 36 9.19 -3.30 -8.17
CA TYR A 36 8.92 -4.51 -7.38
C TYR A 36 7.43 -4.82 -7.26
N PHE A 37 6.61 -3.81 -7.06
CA PHE A 37 5.15 -3.98 -6.96
C PHE A 37 4.57 -4.57 -8.25
N ASN A 38 5.06 -4.08 -9.40
CA ASN A 38 4.67 -4.56 -10.71
C ASN A 38 5.25 -5.96 -11.01
N ALA A 39 6.53 -6.18 -10.71
CA ALA A 39 7.21 -7.46 -10.96
C ALA A 39 6.59 -8.62 -10.16
N LEU A 40 6.13 -8.36 -8.95
CA LEU A 40 5.43 -9.34 -8.10
C LEU A 40 3.93 -9.46 -8.42
N GLY A 41 3.42 -8.68 -9.37
CA GLY A 41 2.01 -8.72 -9.78
C GLY A 41 1.04 -8.26 -8.68
N MET A 42 1.49 -7.42 -7.74
CA MET A 42 0.67 -7.03 -6.58
C MET A 42 -0.57 -6.24 -6.98
N GLY A 43 -0.51 -5.46 -8.05
CA GLY A 43 -1.63 -4.65 -8.53
C GLY A 43 -2.86 -5.46 -8.97
N SER A 44 -2.65 -6.61 -9.62
CA SER A 44 -3.73 -7.52 -10.02
C SER A 44 -4.10 -8.52 -8.93
N LEU A 45 -3.17 -8.81 -8.01
CA LEU A 45 -3.42 -9.71 -6.90
C LEU A 45 -4.30 -9.08 -5.82
N ILE A 46 -4.08 -7.81 -5.48
CA ILE A 46 -4.84 -7.12 -4.43
C ILE A 46 -6.15 -6.60 -5.05
N ASP A 47 -7.27 -7.20 -4.63
CA ASP A 47 -8.61 -6.78 -5.04
C ASP A 47 -9.11 -5.57 -4.23
N LYS A 48 -8.94 -5.63 -2.91
CA LYS A 48 -9.41 -4.58 -2.01
C LYS A 48 -8.54 -4.46 -0.76
N ILE A 49 -8.42 -3.24 -0.25
CA ILE A 49 -7.82 -2.94 1.05
C ILE A 49 -8.87 -2.18 1.86
N ASP A 50 -9.36 -2.81 2.93
CA ASP A 50 -10.35 -2.24 3.82
C ASP A 50 -9.70 -1.74 5.10
N LYS A 51 -10.03 -0.52 5.50
CA LYS A 51 -9.88 -0.06 6.88
C LYS A 51 -11.02 -0.67 7.70
N VAL A 52 -10.72 -1.66 8.54
CA VAL A 52 -11.71 -2.29 9.43
C VAL A 52 -11.92 -1.40 10.67
N ASP A 53 -10.83 -0.86 11.20
CA ASP A 53 -10.78 0.16 12.25
C ASP A 53 -9.44 0.91 12.16
N ASP A 54 -9.10 1.75 13.15
CA ASP A 54 -7.88 2.55 13.10
C ASP A 54 -6.57 1.73 13.14
N HIS A 55 -6.59 0.49 13.61
CA HIS A 55 -5.39 -0.35 13.72
C HIS A 55 -5.55 -1.73 13.06
N THR A 56 -6.64 -1.94 12.32
CA THR A 56 -6.92 -3.18 11.60
C THR A 56 -7.15 -2.90 10.12
N VAL A 57 -6.32 -3.51 9.28
CA VAL A 57 -6.44 -3.48 7.81
C VAL A 57 -6.73 -4.89 7.30
N ARG A 58 -7.64 -5.01 6.33
CA ARG A 58 -7.94 -6.27 5.65
C ARG A 58 -7.59 -6.18 4.18
N PHE A 59 -6.78 -7.12 3.72
CA PHE A 59 -6.49 -7.33 2.30
C PHE A 59 -7.39 -8.44 1.76
N SER A 60 -8.11 -8.15 0.68
CA SER A 60 -8.81 -9.16 -0.12
C SER A 60 -8.00 -9.39 -1.39
N LEU A 61 -7.70 -10.66 -1.69
CA LEU A 61 -6.90 -11.05 -2.84
C LEU A 61 -7.80 -11.70 -3.91
N THR A 62 -7.47 -11.50 -5.18
CA THR A 62 -8.18 -12.11 -6.31
C THR A 62 -7.99 -13.64 -6.37
N ALA A 63 -6.91 -14.16 -5.77
CA ALA A 63 -6.64 -15.58 -5.59
C ALA A 63 -5.74 -15.82 -4.37
N ALA A 64 -5.74 -17.07 -3.88
CA ALA A 64 -4.77 -17.50 -2.88
C ALA A 64 -3.34 -17.38 -3.44
N ASN A 65 -2.44 -16.76 -2.67
CA ASN A 65 -1.07 -16.52 -3.12
C ASN A 65 -0.08 -16.73 -1.97
N VAL A 66 0.78 -17.73 -2.11
CA VAL A 66 1.76 -18.13 -1.08
C VAL A 66 2.90 -17.11 -0.91
N THR A 67 3.13 -16.25 -1.90
CA THR A 67 4.17 -15.23 -1.87
C THR A 67 3.66 -13.86 -1.42
N PHE A 68 2.36 -13.70 -1.14
CA PHE A 68 1.81 -12.41 -0.70
C PHE A 68 2.49 -11.90 0.57
N LEU A 69 2.45 -12.70 1.64
CA LEU A 69 3.00 -12.31 2.94
C LEU A 69 4.51 -11.98 2.88
N PRO A 70 5.39 -12.81 2.30
CA PRO A 70 6.79 -12.43 2.14
C PRO A 70 6.98 -11.24 1.20
N GLY A 71 6.12 -11.10 0.17
CA GLY A 71 6.19 -9.99 -0.79
C GLY A 71 5.87 -8.63 -0.17
N ILE A 72 5.02 -8.55 0.85
CA ILE A 72 4.71 -7.31 1.57
C ILE A 72 5.69 -6.99 2.72
N ALA A 73 6.57 -7.92 3.07
CA ALA A 73 7.58 -7.75 4.10
C ALA A 73 8.90 -7.17 3.57
N LEU A 74 8.99 -6.90 2.26
CA LEU A 74 10.18 -6.33 1.61
C LEU A 74 10.19 -4.79 1.71
N ASP A 75 11.39 -4.21 1.64
CA ASP A 75 11.62 -2.78 1.90
C ASP A 75 10.81 -1.83 0.99
N TYR A 76 10.49 -2.26 -0.25
CA TYR A 76 9.75 -1.44 -1.21
C TYR A 76 8.30 -1.12 -0.76
N LEU A 77 7.77 -1.87 0.21
CA LEU A 77 6.45 -1.66 0.82
C LEU A 77 6.53 -1.10 2.24
N SER A 78 7.64 -0.44 2.59
CA SER A 78 7.74 0.36 3.82
C SER A 78 6.55 1.30 3.96
N ILE A 79 5.92 1.28 5.14
CA ILE A 79 4.75 2.12 5.43
C ILE A 79 5.18 3.59 5.53
N LEU A 80 4.50 4.44 4.77
CA LEU A 80 4.73 5.86 4.72
C LEU A 80 3.61 6.65 5.41
N SER A 81 3.97 7.82 5.91
CA SER A 81 3.01 8.76 6.49
C SER A 81 2.13 9.37 5.39
N LEU A 82 0.81 9.21 5.52
CA LEU A 82 -0.15 9.96 4.71
C LEU A 82 -0.09 11.46 5.03
N GLU A 83 0.15 11.82 6.29
CA GLU A 83 0.16 13.22 6.76
C GLU A 83 1.35 14.03 6.22
N GLN A 84 2.47 13.37 5.92
CA GLN A 84 3.65 14.03 5.34
C GLN A 84 3.45 14.41 3.87
N THR A 85 2.46 13.82 3.18
CA THR A 85 2.29 13.91 1.73
C THR A 85 1.24 14.91 1.25
#